data_AF-A0AAI9R7X4-F1
#
_entry.id   AF-A0AAI9R7X4-F1
#
_cell.length_a   1.000
_cell.length_b   1.000
_cell.length_c   1.000
_cell.angle_alpha   90.00
_cell.angle_beta   90.00
_cell.angle_gamma   90.00
#
_symmetry.space_group_name_H-M   'P 1'
#
loop_
_entity.id
_entity.type
_entity.pdbx_description
1 polymer ?
#
loop_
_entity_poly.entity_id
_entity_poly.type
_entity_poly.pdbx_seq_one_letter_code
_entity_poly.pdbx_strand_id
1 'polypeptide(L)'
;MQTRVKGELDTGDPETGMVVERRFTTAGDDPFDAFEWIEMDVEIRNPDGSMADSIEGVKLPSGFAGVPGKVCAQKYLRKAGVPKHLRKVAEDDIPVWLQRSEPDHEKLQTIEADERMGGETDGRELFRRLAGTWTYWGWKYGYFAGEADARAYFDEMCYVVASQRSAPNSPQWFNTGLHWAYGIEGPAQGHSFVNPETAELEFSTNAYEHPQPHACFIQSVSDSLVGGTESIMGLWNREALLFKYGSGTGSNFSRIRGAGEPLSGGGSSSGLLSFLKIGDRAAGAIKSGGTTRRAAKMVTLDLDHPDIEEYIDWKSSEEEKVSSLVIGSNILQKHANSLMEAIWEH
;
A
#
# COMPACT_ATOMS: atom_id res chain seq x y z
N MET A 1 -43.65 -2.99 6.57
CA MET A 1 -44.32 -2.36 5.41
C MET A 1 -43.74 -3.01 4.16
N GLN A 2 -44.61 -3.38 3.23
CA GLN A 2 -44.51 -4.53 2.31
C GLN A 2 -43.26 -4.66 1.44
N THR A 3 -42.75 -5.89 1.43
CA THR A 3 -42.07 -6.58 0.32
C THR A 3 -42.88 -6.45 -0.98
N ARG A 4 -42.23 -6.16 -2.11
CA ARG A 4 -42.81 -6.36 -3.45
C ARG A 4 -41.91 -7.25 -4.29
N VAL A 5 -42.51 -8.36 -4.74
CA VAL A 5 -41.98 -9.26 -5.77
C VAL A 5 -42.82 -9.06 -7.04
N LYS A 6 -42.08 -9.00 -8.16
CA LYS A 6 -42.39 -9.17 -9.60
C LYS A 6 -43.47 -8.32 -10.30
N GLY A 7 -43.04 -7.74 -11.42
CA GLY A 7 -43.79 -7.67 -12.67
C GLY A 7 -42.81 -7.75 -13.84
N GLU A 8 -42.93 -8.78 -14.68
CA GLU A 8 -42.24 -8.90 -15.97
C GLU A 8 -42.75 -7.81 -16.92
N LEU A 9 -41.83 -7.00 -17.44
CA LEU A 9 -42.00 -6.23 -18.65
C LEU A 9 -40.75 -6.45 -19.50
N ASP A 10 -40.87 -7.35 -20.46
CA ASP A 10 -39.99 -7.43 -21.62
C ASP A 10 -40.25 -6.20 -22.50
N THR A 11 -39.39 -5.19 -22.35
CA THR A 11 -39.25 -4.08 -23.27
C THR A 11 -37.76 -3.74 -23.36
N GLY A 12 -37.07 -4.29 -24.35
CA GLY A 12 -35.76 -3.90 -24.89
C GLY A 12 -34.76 -3.29 -23.90
N ASP A 13 -33.74 -4.06 -23.52
CA ASP A 13 -32.75 -3.69 -22.51
C ASP A 13 -32.15 -2.29 -22.78
N PRO A 14 -32.37 -1.30 -21.89
CA PRO A 14 -31.67 -0.03 -21.97
C PRO A 14 -30.20 -0.30 -21.63
N GLU A 15 -29.28 0.04 -22.55
CA GLU A 15 -27.81 -0.06 -22.44
C GLU A 15 -27.32 -0.41 -21.02
N THR A 16 -27.20 -1.71 -20.71
CA THR A 16 -26.83 -2.16 -19.37
C THR A 16 -25.34 -1.90 -19.15
N GLY A 17 -25.01 -0.87 -18.37
CA GLY A 17 -23.64 -0.56 -17.97
C GLY A 17 -23.42 0.93 -17.70
N MET A 18 -22.25 1.26 -17.17
CA MET A 18 -21.83 2.63 -16.93
C MET A 18 -21.43 3.30 -18.25
N VAL A 19 -22.17 4.33 -18.63
CA VAL A 19 -21.81 5.26 -19.71
C VAL A 19 -20.86 6.31 -19.18
N VAL A 20 -19.75 6.56 -19.87
CA VAL A 20 -18.68 7.46 -19.39
C VAL A 20 -18.52 8.66 -20.34
N GLU A 21 -18.96 9.82 -19.86
CA GLU A 21 -18.80 11.09 -20.58
C GLU A 21 -17.35 11.57 -20.49
N ARG A 22 -16.74 11.84 -21.65
CA ARG A 22 -15.42 12.47 -21.74
C ARG A 22 -15.52 13.95 -21.39
N ARG A 23 -14.75 14.41 -20.39
CA ARG A 23 -14.72 15.81 -19.92
C ARG A 23 -13.41 16.50 -20.24
N PHE A 24 -12.31 15.76 -20.21
CA PHE A 24 -10.96 16.30 -20.37
C PHE A 24 -10.23 15.77 -21.60
N THR A 25 -10.68 14.63 -22.13
CA THR A 25 -10.00 13.90 -23.20
C THR A 25 -10.85 13.86 -24.47
N THR A 26 -10.17 13.66 -25.60
CA THR A 26 -10.81 13.46 -26.91
C THR A 26 -10.61 12.01 -27.33
N ALA A 27 -11.64 11.39 -27.91
CA ALA A 27 -11.54 10.00 -28.36
C ALA A 27 -10.48 9.85 -29.47
N GLY A 28 -9.53 8.93 -29.26
CA GLY A 28 -8.47 8.61 -30.22
C GLY A 28 -7.14 9.33 -29.96
N ASP A 29 -7.14 10.40 -29.18
CA ASP A 29 -5.92 11.12 -28.78
C ASP A 29 -5.26 10.46 -27.57
N ASP A 30 -3.93 10.58 -27.43
CA ASP A 30 -3.26 10.15 -26.20
C ASP A 30 -3.61 11.13 -25.07
N PRO A 31 -4.20 10.68 -23.93
CA PRO A 31 -4.56 11.58 -22.83
C PRO A 31 -3.37 12.36 -22.26
N PHE A 32 -2.13 11.93 -22.52
CA PHE A 32 -0.92 12.59 -22.05
C PHE A 32 -0.42 13.72 -22.96
N ASP A 33 -0.94 13.86 -24.18
CA ASP A 33 -0.54 14.91 -25.13
C ASP A 33 -1.02 16.31 -24.68
N ALA A 34 -2.02 16.36 -23.80
CA ALA A 34 -2.52 17.59 -23.20
C ALA A 34 -1.57 18.24 -22.17
N PHE A 35 -0.44 17.59 -21.85
CA PHE A 35 0.48 18.03 -20.80
C PHE A 35 1.84 18.45 -21.37
N GLU A 36 2.41 19.50 -20.80
CA GLU A 36 3.83 19.78 -20.91
C GLU A 36 4.59 18.85 -19.96
N TRP A 37 5.65 18.20 -20.44
CA TRP A 37 6.45 17.25 -19.68
C TRP A 37 7.80 17.85 -19.30
N ILE A 38 8.21 17.63 -18.05
CA ILE A 38 9.51 18.00 -17.52
C ILE A 38 10.32 16.74 -17.24
N GLU A 39 11.64 16.87 -17.35
CA GLU A 39 12.61 15.85 -16.98
C GLU A 39 13.39 16.34 -15.75
N MET A 40 13.57 15.47 -14.76
CA MET A 40 14.29 15.81 -13.53
C MET A 40 15.05 14.60 -12.96
N ASP A 41 16.19 14.87 -12.34
CA ASP A 41 16.90 13.88 -11.54
C ASP A 41 16.46 14.00 -10.08
N VAL A 42 16.24 12.86 -9.44
CA VAL A 42 15.74 12.79 -8.07
C VAL A 42 16.73 12.04 -7.19
N GLU A 43 17.40 12.79 -6.33
CA GLU A 43 18.23 12.23 -5.26
C GLU A 43 17.36 11.71 -4.11
N ILE A 44 17.73 10.55 -3.57
CA ILE A 44 17.21 9.99 -2.34
C ILE A 44 18.29 10.16 -1.28
N ARG A 45 17.95 10.81 -0.15
CA ARG A 45 18.88 11.09 0.93
C ARG A 45 18.47 10.38 2.22
N ASN A 46 19.46 9.98 3.00
CA ASN A 46 19.30 9.46 4.34
C ASN A 46 18.91 10.58 5.33
N PRO A 47 18.40 10.24 6.53
CA PRO A 47 18.07 11.22 7.56
C PRO A 47 19.25 12.10 8.01
N ASP A 48 20.49 11.61 7.86
CA ASP A 48 21.73 12.34 8.13
C ASP A 48 22.18 13.26 6.97
N GLY A 49 21.40 13.31 5.89
CA GLY A 49 21.67 14.12 4.69
C GLY A 49 22.58 13.47 3.65
N SER A 50 23.18 12.31 3.95
CA SER A 50 23.99 11.55 2.98
C SER A 50 23.15 11.03 1.81
N MET A 51 23.77 10.85 0.65
CA MET A 51 23.10 10.28 -0.53
C MET A 51 22.86 8.78 -0.28
N ALA A 52 21.61 8.35 -0.45
CA ALA A 52 21.19 6.97 -0.32
C ALA A 52 21.02 6.29 -1.70
N ASP A 53 20.43 7.01 -2.66
CA ASP A 53 20.18 6.52 -4.02
C ASP A 53 19.86 7.71 -4.95
N SER A 54 19.74 7.47 -6.25
CA SER A 54 19.28 8.48 -7.23
C SER A 54 18.50 7.85 -8.39
N ILE A 55 17.48 8.56 -8.87
CA ILE A 55 16.74 8.19 -10.08
C ILE A 55 16.95 9.30 -11.10
N GLU A 56 17.57 8.97 -12.23
CA GLU A 56 17.90 9.90 -13.30
C GLU A 56 16.80 9.93 -14.37
N GLY A 57 16.63 11.08 -15.02
CA GLY A 57 15.78 11.22 -16.21
C GLY A 57 14.29 11.00 -15.95
N VAL A 58 13.79 11.32 -14.75
CA VAL A 58 12.38 11.11 -14.40
C VAL A 58 11.51 12.09 -15.18
N LYS A 59 10.54 11.57 -15.94
CA LYS A 59 9.61 12.36 -16.75
C LYS A 59 8.25 12.46 -16.09
N LEU A 60 7.78 13.69 -15.83
CA LEU A 60 6.48 13.95 -15.22
C LEU A 60 5.82 15.17 -15.87
N PRO A 61 4.49 15.33 -15.76
CA PRO A 61 3.82 16.58 -16.15
C PRO A 61 4.40 17.78 -15.38
N SER A 62 4.44 18.95 -16.00
CA SER A 62 5.04 20.18 -15.43
C SER A 62 4.44 20.58 -14.07
N GLY A 63 3.18 20.21 -13.79
CA GLY A 63 2.54 20.37 -12.48
C GLY A 63 3.25 19.64 -11.33
N PHE A 64 4.08 18.64 -11.63
CA PHE A 64 4.90 17.93 -10.64
C PHE A 64 6.24 18.61 -10.37
N ALA A 65 6.52 19.81 -10.88
CA ALA A 65 7.77 20.50 -10.62
C ALA A 65 8.04 20.67 -9.10
N GLY A 66 9.26 20.36 -8.67
CA GLY A 66 9.70 20.52 -7.27
C GLY A 66 9.34 19.33 -6.37
N VAL A 67 8.80 19.61 -5.19
CA VAL A 67 8.53 18.60 -4.15
C VAL A 67 7.55 17.51 -4.61
N PRO A 68 6.45 17.81 -5.33
CA PRO A 68 5.52 16.77 -5.77
C PRO A 68 6.18 15.71 -6.66
N GLY A 69 7.01 16.12 -7.63
CA GLY A 69 7.75 15.22 -8.51
C GLY A 69 8.78 14.39 -7.77
N LYS A 70 9.53 15.01 -6.83
CA LYS A 70 10.45 14.27 -5.94
C LYS A 70 9.73 13.20 -5.14
N VAL A 71 8.58 13.54 -4.54
CA VAL A 71 7.77 12.57 -3.77
C VAL A 71 7.23 11.46 -4.67
N CYS A 72 6.75 11.81 -5.88
CA CYS A 72 6.26 10.86 -6.86
C CYS A 72 7.34 9.85 -7.25
N ALA A 73 8.51 10.34 -7.65
CA ALA A 73 9.64 9.50 -8.03
C ALA A 73 10.13 8.63 -6.87
N GLN A 74 10.29 9.20 -5.68
CA GLN A 74 10.85 8.48 -4.53
C GLN A 74 9.93 7.41 -3.96
N LYS A 75 8.61 7.60 -4.05
CA LYS A 75 7.62 6.78 -3.34
C LYS A 75 6.70 5.98 -4.26
N TYR A 76 6.31 6.51 -5.41
CA TYR A 76 5.21 5.96 -6.21
C TYR A 76 5.66 5.31 -7.52
N LEU A 77 6.77 5.76 -8.10
CA LEU A 77 7.42 5.02 -9.18
C LEU A 77 7.99 3.71 -8.64
N ARG A 78 7.69 2.61 -9.34
CA ARG A 78 8.23 1.28 -9.02
C ARG A 78 9.72 1.28 -9.27
N LYS A 79 10.53 1.01 -8.25
CA LYS A 79 11.99 1.14 -8.34
C LYS A 79 12.71 -0.02 -9.02
N ALA A 80 12.11 -1.22 -8.98
CA ALA A 80 12.77 -2.44 -9.45
C ALA A 80 11.74 -3.50 -9.86
N GLY A 81 12.20 -4.44 -10.69
CA GLY A 81 11.41 -5.58 -11.12
C GLY A 81 10.45 -5.29 -12.27
N VAL A 82 10.59 -4.14 -12.95
CA VAL A 82 9.86 -3.83 -14.18
C VAL A 82 10.65 -4.41 -15.37
N PRO A 83 10.09 -5.35 -16.16
CA PRO A 83 10.79 -5.91 -17.33
C PRO A 83 10.96 -4.86 -18.44
N LYS A 84 12.13 -4.84 -19.08
CA LYS A 84 12.40 -3.92 -20.21
C LYS A 84 11.56 -4.22 -21.45
N HIS A 85 11.25 -5.49 -21.67
CA HIS A 85 10.42 -5.96 -22.77
C HIS A 85 9.25 -6.76 -22.24
N LEU A 86 8.06 -6.41 -22.72
CA LEU A 86 6.79 -6.98 -22.34
C LEU A 86 6.06 -7.48 -23.59
N ARG A 87 5.24 -8.50 -23.42
CA ARG A 87 4.30 -8.98 -24.43
C ARG A 87 2.89 -9.04 -23.84
N LYS A 88 1.87 -8.90 -24.70
CA LYS A 88 0.47 -9.04 -24.29
C LYS A 88 0.12 -10.50 -24.09
N VAL A 89 -0.70 -10.76 -23.07
CA VAL A 89 -1.29 -12.08 -22.86
C VAL A 89 -2.68 -12.08 -23.46
N ALA A 90 -2.89 -12.97 -24.42
CA ALA A 90 -4.20 -13.18 -25.00
C ALA A 90 -5.16 -13.69 -23.92
N GLU A 91 -6.25 -12.96 -23.73
CA GLU A 91 -7.35 -13.32 -22.85
C GLU A 91 -8.64 -13.26 -23.68
N ASP A 92 -9.44 -14.32 -23.61
CA ASP A 92 -10.75 -14.36 -24.26
C ASP A 92 -11.63 -13.24 -23.70
N ASP A 93 -12.44 -12.64 -24.56
CA ASP A 93 -13.38 -11.55 -24.22
C ASP A 93 -12.74 -10.27 -23.64
N ILE A 94 -11.40 -10.14 -23.67
CA ILE A 94 -10.68 -8.90 -23.33
C ILE A 94 -10.12 -8.25 -24.62
N PRO A 95 -10.48 -7.00 -24.92
CA PRO A 95 -9.92 -6.26 -26.05
C PRO A 95 -8.39 -6.19 -25.99
N VAL A 96 -7.73 -6.35 -27.14
CA VAL A 96 -6.25 -6.40 -27.26
C VAL A 96 -5.55 -5.23 -26.57
N TRP A 97 -6.13 -4.04 -26.59
CA TRP A 97 -5.56 -2.85 -25.97
C TRP A 97 -5.59 -2.89 -24.42
N LEU A 98 -6.51 -3.66 -23.83
CA LEU A 98 -6.76 -3.74 -22.39
C LEU A 98 -6.16 -5.02 -21.76
N GLN A 99 -5.69 -5.96 -22.58
CA GLN A 99 -5.04 -7.18 -22.14
C GLN A 99 -3.82 -6.88 -21.26
N ARG A 100 -3.62 -7.72 -20.24
CA ARG A 100 -2.44 -7.65 -19.37
C ARG A 100 -1.16 -7.91 -20.15
N SER A 101 -0.04 -7.52 -19.56
CA SER A 101 1.29 -7.83 -20.12
C SER A 101 2.07 -8.76 -19.19
N GLU A 102 3.06 -9.45 -19.75
CA GLU A 102 4.02 -10.27 -19.03
C GLU A 102 5.44 -10.09 -19.60
N PRO A 103 6.51 -10.49 -18.89
CA PRO A 103 7.87 -10.42 -19.40
C PRO A 103 8.00 -11.15 -20.76
N ASP A 104 8.52 -10.47 -21.77
CA ASP A 104 8.84 -11.07 -23.06
C ASP A 104 10.20 -11.77 -22.96
N HIS A 105 10.21 -13.01 -22.45
CA HIS A 105 11.44 -13.75 -22.16
C HIS A 105 12.35 -13.93 -23.39
N GLU A 106 11.79 -13.98 -24.60
CA GLU A 106 12.57 -14.12 -25.83
C GLU A 106 13.36 -12.83 -26.11
N LYS A 107 12.69 -11.66 -26.06
CA LYS A 107 13.38 -10.37 -26.25
C LYS A 107 14.27 -9.99 -25.07
N LEU A 108 13.89 -10.36 -23.85
CA LEU A 108 14.74 -10.12 -22.68
C LEU A 108 16.07 -10.88 -22.79
N GLN A 109 16.09 -12.04 -23.43
CA GLN A 109 17.34 -12.78 -23.68
C GLN A 109 18.26 -12.10 -24.70
N THR A 110 17.77 -11.15 -25.51
CA THR A 110 18.60 -10.41 -26.49
C THR A 110 19.34 -9.22 -25.91
N ILE A 111 19.16 -8.92 -24.61
CA ILE A 111 19.85 -7.85 -23.89
C ILE A 111 20.60 -8.40 -22.67
N GLU A 112 21.58 -7.62 -22.20
CA GLU A 112 22.44 -7.98 -21.07
C GLU A 112 21.62 -8.22 -19.79
N ALA A 113 22.08 -9.15 -18.96
CA ALA A 113 21.29 -9.68 -17.84
C ALA A 113 20.89 -8.62 -16.80
N ASP A 114 21.76 -7.64 -16.58
CA ASP A 114 21.58 -6.49 -15.68
C ASP A 114 20.67 -5.40 -16.25
N GLU A 115 20.46 -5.35 -17.58
CA GLU A 115 19.56 -4.41 -18.25
C GLU A 115 18.12 -4.94 -18.44
N ARG A 116 17.89 -6.23 -18.16
CA ARG A 116 16.58 -6.89 -18.37
C ARG A 116 15.47 -6.33 -17.49
N MET A 117 15.83 -5.86 -16.31
CA MET A 117 14.90 -5.39 -15.29
C MET A 117 15.29 -3.99 -14.84
N GLY A 118 14.30 -3.13 -14.60
CA GLY A 118 14.51 -1.78 -14.11
C GLY A 118 13.35 -1.31 -13.23
N GLY A 119 13.16 0.00 -13.18
CA GLY A 119 12.03 0.67 -12.55
C GLY A 119 11.27 1.56 -13.53
N GLU A 120 10.13 2.08 -13.08
CA GLU A 120 9.41 3.15 -13.75
C GLU A 120 10.23 4.45 -13.65
N THR A 121 10.43 5.11 -14.79
CA THR A 121 11.10 6.44 -14.86
C THR A 121 10.24 7.48 -15.58
N ASP A 122 9.15 7.06 -16.23
CA ASP A 122 8.20 7.95 -16.87
C ASP A 122 6.84 7.85 -16.15
N GLY A 123 6.28 9.00 -15.73
CA GLY A 123 4.97 9.07 -15.08
C GLY A 123 3.84 8.44 -15.91
N ARG A 124 3.98 8.40 -17.25
CA ARG A 124 3.02 7.71 -18.13
C ARG A 124 2.89 6.23 -17.79
N GLU A 125 3.99 5.59 -17.38
CA GLU A 125 3.99 4.18 -16.94
C GLU A 125 3.13 4.02 -15.70
N LEU A 126 3.38 4.85 -14.69
CA LEU A 126 2.62 4.89 -13.42
C LEU A 126 1.13 5.16 -13.65
N PHE A 127 0.79 6.20 -14.41
CA PHE A 127 -0.60 6.62 -14.63
C PHE A 127 -1.37 5.56 -15.45
N ARG A 128 -0.76 5.00 -16.50
CA ARG A 128 -1.34 3.92 -17.30
C ARG A 128 -1.51 2.64 -16.49
N ARG A 129 -0.54 2.30 -15.65
CA ARG A 129 -0.63 1.12 -14.77
C ARG A 129 -1.87 1.20 -13.89
N LEU A 130 -2.14 2.35 -13.27
CA LEU A 130 -3.29 2.56 -12.40
C LEU A 130 -4.60 2.55 -13.21
N ALA A 131 -4.74 3.47 -14.15
CA ALA A 131 -5.96 3.63 -14.93
C ALA A 131 -6.31 2.38 -15.74
N GLY A 132 -5.31 1.75 -16.35
CA GLY A 132 -5.46 0.54 -17.15
C GLY A 132 -5.92 -0.65 -16.32
N THR A 133 -5.37 -0.84 -15.13
CA THR A 133 -5.80 -1.94 -14.24
C THR A 133 -7.23 -1.74 -13.74
N TRP A 134 -7.59 -0.52 -13.34
CA TRP A 134 -8.97 -0.21 -12.95
C TRP A 134 -9.95 -0.45 -14.11
N THR A 135 -9.57 -0.05 -15.31
CA THR A 135 -10.37 -0.28 -16.53
C THR A 135 -10.49 -1.78 -16.82
N TYR A 136 -9.40 -2.53 -16.68
CA TYR A 136 -9.37 -3.98 -16.91
C TYR A 136 -10.29 -4.73 -15.95
N TRP A 137 -10.28 -4.37 -14.66
CA TRP A 137 -11.22 -4.93 -13.69
C TRP A 137 -12.67 -4.53 -14.00
N GLY A 138 -12.92 -3.26 -14.30
CA GLY A 138 -14.26 -2.80 -14.69
C GLY A 138 -14.79 -3.53 -15.92
N TRP A 139 -13.94 -3.80 -16.90
CA TRP A 139 -14.30 -4.59 -18.08
C TRP A 139 -14.63 -6.04 -17.73
N LYS A 140 -13.73 -6.73 -16.98
CA LYS A 140 -13.93 -8.12 -16.57
C LYS A 140 -15.23 -8.35 -15.81
N TYR A 141 -15.66 -7.36 -15.03
CA TYR A 141 -16.88 -7.46 -14.24
C TYR A 141 -18.10 -6.80 -14.89
N GLY A 142 -18.03 -6.45 -16.18
CA GLY A 142 -19.18 -5.96 -16.94
C GLY A 142 -19.68 -4.59 -16.50
N TYR A 143 -18.80 -3.71 -16.01
CA TYR A 143 -19.20 -2.41 -15.48
C TYR A 143 -19.52 -1.38 -16.57
N PHE A 144 -18.94 -1.51 -17.77
CA PHE A 144 -19.08 -0.53 -18.84
C PHE A 144 -20.20 -0.89 -19.81
N ALA A 145 -20.93 0.11 -20.31
CA ALA A 145 -21.97 -0.11 -21.32
C ALA A 145 -21.38 -0.59 -22.67
N GLY A 146 -20.17 -0.16 -23.00
CA GLY A 146 -19.42 -0.70 -24.13
C GLY A 146 -17.92 -0.36 -24.12
N GLU A 147 -17.21 -0.77 -25.17
CA GLU A 147 -15.76 -0.50 -25.31
C GLU A 147 -15.46 1.01 -25.38
N ALA A 148 -16.37 1.80 -25.96
CA ALA A 148 -16.24 3.25 -25.99
C ALA A 148 -16.18 3.87 -24.59
N ASP A 149 -17.02 3.37 -23.65
CA ASP A 149 -17.06 3.82 -22.26
C ASP A 149 -15.83 3.35 -21.47
N ALA A 150 -15.36 2.12 -21.71
CA ALA A 150 -14.14 1.62 -21.12
C ALA A 150 -12.92 2.46 -21.54
N ARG A 151 -12.84 2.84 -22.83
CA ARG A 151 -11.80 3.73 -23.34
C ARG A 151 -11.93 5.14 -22.77
N ALA A 152 -13.15 5.68 -22.70
CA ALA A 152 -13.39 6.98 -22.08
C ALA A 152 -12.95 6.98 -20.61
N TYR A 153 -13.29 5.95 -19.85
CA TYR A 153 -12.84 5.79 -18.47
C TYR A 153 -11.32 5.74 -18.36
N PHE A 154 -10.65 4.92 -19.19
CA PHE A 154 -9.20 4.81 -19.19
C PHE A 154 -8.51 6.17 -19.43
N ASP A 155 -8.95 6.88 -20.47
CA ASP A 155 -8.36 8.17 -20.85
C ASP A 155 -8.62 9.24 -19.80
N GLU A 156 -9.86 9.36 -19.31
CA GLU A 156 -10.23 10.32 -18.26
C GLU A 156 -9.49 10.04 -16.96
N MET A 157 -9.33 8.78 -16.55
CA MET A 157 -8.55 8.43 -15.36
C MET A 157 -7.07 8.75 -15.53
N CYS A 158 -6.47 8.47 -16.70
CA CYS A 158 -5.09 8.88 -16.99
C CYS A 158 -4.93 10.39 -16.84
N TYR A 159 -5.82 11.18 -17.44
CA TYR A 159 -5.78 12.63 -17.38
C TYR A 159 -5.97 13.16 -15.96
N VAL A 160 -6.97 12.66 -15.22
CA VAL A 160 -7.31 13.15 -13.88
C VAL A 160 -6.17 12.90 -12.89
N VAL A 161 -5.53 11.74 -12.98
CA VAL A 161 -4.38 11.38 -12.13
C VAL A 161 -3.14 12.20 -12.53
N ALA A 162 -2.82 12.28 -13.83
CA ALA A 162 -1.67 13.04 -14.33
C ALA A 162 -1.80 14.56 -14.08
N SER A 163 -3.01 15.08 -14.04
CA SER A 163 -3.26 16.50 -13.74
C SER A 163 -3.40 16.82 -12.24
N GLN A 164 -3.26 15.82 -11.37
CA GLN A 164 -3.42 15.95 -9.91
C GLN A 164 -4.80 16.47 -9.49
N ARG A 165 -5.83 16.32 -10.34
CA ARG A 165 -7.22 16.67 -10.01
C ARG A 165 -7.88 15.68 -9.06
N SER A 166 -7.41 14.43 -9.10
CA SER A 166 -7.74 13.42 -8.11
C SER A 166 -6.53 12.52 -7.89
N ALA A 167 -6.40 12.00 -6.67
CA ALA A 167 -5.35 11.08 -6.30
C ALA A 167 -5.95 9.97 -5.43
N PRO A 168 -5.74 8.69 -5.77
CA PRO A 168 -6.15 7.62 -4.88
C PRO A 168 -5.27 7.58 -3.62
N ASN A 169 -5.69 6.80 -2.63
CA ASN A 169 -4.89 6.55 -1.43
C ASN A 169 -3.55 5.85 -1.79
N SER A 170 -2.50 6.07 -1.00
CA SER A 170 -1.13 5.67 -1.33
C SER A 170 -0.93 4.18 -1.71
N PRO A 171 -1.58 3.18 -1.06
CA PRO A 171 -1.46 1.77 -1.47
C PRO A 171 -1.89 1.48 -2.92
N GLN A 172 -2.81 2.26 -3.48
CA GLN A 172 -3.15 2.15 -4.91
C GLN A 172 -1.91 2.41 -5.77
N TRP A 173 -1.21 3.52 -5.52
CA TRP A 173 0.00 3.88 -6.26
C TRP A 173 1.09 2.81 -6.18
N PHE A 174 1.26 2.19 -5.00
CA PHE A 174 2.31 1.20 -4.75
C PHE A 174 2.03 -0.14 -5.42
N ASN A 175 0.79 -0.64 -5.33
CA ASN A 175 0.49 -2.06 -5.54
C ASN A 175 -0.40 -2.30 -6.76
N THR A 176 -1.27 -1.35 -7.11
CA THR A 176 -2.26 -1.56 -8.17
C THR A 176 -1.58 -1.70 -9.51
N GLY A 177 -1.93 -2.76 -10.24
CA GLY A 177 -1.53 -2.95 -11.62
C GLY A 177 -0.12 -3.44 -11.87
N LEU A 178 0.65 -3.79 -10.83
CA LEU A 178 1.98 -4.37 -11.04
C LEU A 178 1.90 -5.70 -11.80
N HIS A 179 0.93 -6.55 -11.48
CA HIS A 179 0.67 -7.78 -12.23
C HIS A 179 0.09 -7.50 -13.62
N TRP A 180 -0.92 -6.61 -13.73
CA TRP A 180 -1.57 -6.31 -15.01
C TRP A 180 -0.62 -5.64 -16.02
N ALA A 181 0.15 -4.63 -15.59
CA ALA A 181 1.01 -3.87 -16.48
C ALA A 181 2.29 -4.64 -16.87
N TYR A 182 2.86 -5.38 -15.91
CA TYR A 182 4.23 -5.91 -16.02
C TYR A 182 4.36 -7.42 -15.84
N GLY A 183 3.30 -8.13 -15.45
CA GLY A 183 3.36 -9.56 -15.11
C GLY A 183 4.21 -9.82 -13.88
N ILE A 184 4.31 -8.87 -12.95
CA ILE A 184 5.05 -9.07 -11.70
C ILE A 184 4.27 -10.07 -10.84
N GLU A 185 4.96 -11.11 -10.39
CA GLU A 185 4.42 -12.16 -9.53
C GLU A 185 5.20 -12.28 -8.21
N GLY A 186 4.63 -13.01 -7.27
CA GLY A 186 5.30 -13.34 -6.01
C GLY A 186 4.59 -14.49 -5.30
N PRO A 187 5.28 -15.16 -4.36
CA PRO A 187 4.71 -16.32 -3.66
C PRO A 187 3.46 -15.92 -2.88
N ALA A 188 2.50 -16.84 -2.77
CA ALA A 188 1.32 -16.69 -1.92
C ALA A 188 1.72 -16.33 -0.49
N GLN A 189 1.02 -15.35 0.10
CA GLN A 189 1.33 -14.78 1.42
C GLN A 189 0.11 -14.71 2.35
N GLY A 190 -0.99 -15.36 1.98
CA GLY A 190 -2.23 -15.33 2.76
C GLY A 190 -3.14 -14.14 2.45
N HIS A 191 -2.97 -13.47 1.31
CA HIS A 191 -4.00 -12.57 0.78
C HIS A 191 -5.26 -13.38 0.49
N SER A 192 -6.41 -12.86 0.92
CA SER A 192 -7.71 -13.43 0.62
C SER A 192 -8.57 -12.44 -0.13
N PHE A 193 -9.43 -12.92 -1.00
CA PHE A 193 -10.40 -12.12 -1.74
C PHE A 193 -11.72 -12.89 -1.81
N VAL A 194 -12.82 -12.19 -2.12
CA VAL A 194 -14.10 -12.83 -2.41
C VAL A 194 -14.17 -13.01 -3.91
N ASN A 195 -14.30 -14.26 -4.36
CA ASN A 195 -14.49 -14.55 -5.76
C ASN A 195 -15.88 -14.06 -6.19
N PRO A 196 -16.00 -13.18 -7.18
CA PRO A 196 -17.27 -12.57 -7.56
C PRO A 196 -18.23 -13.55 -8.25
N GLU A 197 -17.74 -14.65 -8.81
CA GLU A 197 -18.57 -15.67 -9.46
C GLU A 197 -19.14 -16.67 -8.43
N THR A 198 -18.30 -17.14 -7.50
CA THR A 198 -18.70 -18.13 -6.50
C THR A 198 -19.25 -17.50 -5.22
N ALA A 199 -18.96 -16.22 -4.98
CA ALA A 199 -19.18 -15.48 -3.74
C ALA A 199 -18.47 -16.10 -2.51
N GLU A 200 -17.46 -16.93 -2.73
CA GLU A 200 -16.69 -17.59 -1.66
C GLU A 200 -15.38 -16.86 -1.35
N LEU A 201 -14.91 -17.01 -0.11
CA LEU A 201 -13.60 -16.51 0.31
C LEU A 201 -12.52 -17.44 -0.23
N GLU A 202 -11.64 -16.90 -1.07
CA GLU A 202 -10.52 -17.61 -1.66
C GLU A 202 -9.19 -16.97 -1.28
N PHE A 203 -8.11 -17.72 -1.44
CA PHE A 203 -6.75 -17.25 -1.18
C PHE A 203 -6.00 -17.03 -2.49
N SER A 204 -5.35 -15.87 -2.59
CA SER A 204 -4.53 -15.55 -3.75
C SER A 204 -3.30 -16.45 -3.80
N THR A 205 -3.09 -17.11 -4.93
CA THR A 205 -1.91 -17.92 -5.24
C THR A 205 -0.70 -17.05 -5.62
N ASN A 206 -0.97 -15.82 -6.08
CA ASN A 206 0.02 -14.82 -6.47
C ASN A 206 -0.11 -13.55 -5.61
N ALA A 207 1.00 -13.02 -5.11
CA ALA A 207 1.04 -11.83 -4.26
C ALA A 207 0.63 -10.50 -4.94
N TYR A 208 0.56 -10.45 -6.27
CA TYR A 208 0.34 -9.21 -7.03
C TYR A 208 -0.90 -9.23 -7.92
N GLU A 209 -1.49 -10.41 -8.16
CA GLU A 209 -2.70 -10.57 -8.97
C GLU A 209 -3.92 -9.92 -8.31
N HIS A 210 -4.09 -10.16 -7.01
CA HIS A 210 -5.03 -9.47 -6.14
C HIS A 210 -4.27 -8.52 -5.21
N PRO A 211 -3.87 -7.33 -5.70
CA PRO A 211 -3.04 -6.41 -4.94
C PRO A 211 -3.79 -5.90 -3.71
N GLN A 212 -3.06 -5.55 -2.64
CA GLN A 212 -3.63 -4.84 -1.48
C GLN A 212 -3.62 -3.32 -1.73
N PRO A 213 -4.75 -2.69 -2.09
CA PRO A 213 -4.76 -1.33 -2.60
C PRO A 213 -5.58 -0.40 -1.69
N HIS A 214 -5.86 -0.82 -0.44
CA HIS A 214 -6.65 -0.07 0.53
C HIS A 214 -5.77 0.41 1.69
N ALA A 215 -6.01 1.63 2.17
CA ALA A 215 -5.19 2.23 3.22
C ALA A 215 -5.63 1.93 4.65
N CYS A 216 -6.90 1.57 4.87
CA CYS A 216 -7.49 1.54 6.20
C CYS A 216 -8.16 0.20 6.48
N PHE A 217 -7.80 -0.43 7.60
CA PHE A 217 -8.41 -1.69 8.06
C PHE A 217 -8.78 -1.60 9.53
N ILE A 218 -9.95 -2.11 9.89
CA ILE A 218 -10.35 -2.33 11.27
C ILE A 218 -10.34 -3.84 11.52
N GLN A 219 -9.68 -4.27 12.59
CA GLN A 219 -9.49 -5.67 12.94
C GLN A 219 -9.95 -5.93 14.38
N SER A 220 -10.50 -7.13 14.59
CA SER A 220 -10.85 -7.66 15.90
C SER A 220 -9.67 -8.41 16.51
N VAL A 221 -9.65 -8.45 17.84
CA VAL A 221 -8.79 -9.34 18.60
C VAL A 221 -9.61 -10.04 19.67
N SER A 222 -9.31 -11.31 19.90
CA SER A 222 -9.87 -12.13 20.96
C SER A 222 -8.85 -12.30 22.09
N ASP A 223 -9.36 -12.53 23.30
CA ASP A 223 -8.57 -12.76 24.50
C ASP A 223 -8.00 -14.18 24.55
N SER A 224 -7.17 -14.49 23.55
CA SER A 224 -6.40 -15.72 23.43
C SER A 224 -5.02 -15.38 22.89
N LEU A 225 -3.97 -15.93 23.50
CA LEU A 225 -2.59 -15.68 23.06
C LEU A 225 -2.35 -16.25 21.65
N VAL A 226 -2.75 -17.50 21.44
CA VAL A 226 -2.56 -18.28 20.20
C VAL A 226 -3.85 -19.00 19.79
N GLY A 227 -3.84 -19.74 18.69
CA GLY A 227 -4.97 -20.63 18.32
C GLY A 227 -5.84 -20.12 17.17
N GLY A 228 -5.33 -19.20 16.33
CA GLY A 228 -6.01 -18.78 15.11
C GLY A 228 -5.76 -17.31 14.77
N THR A 229 -6.38 -16.86 13.68
CA THR A 229 -6.24 -15.49 13.15
C THR A 229 -6.78 -14.43 14.10
N GLU A 230 -7.77 -14.76 14.93
CA GLU A 230 -8.38 -13.84 15.89
C GLU A 230 -7.61 -13.73 17.21
N SER A 231 -6.61 -14.57 17.45
CA SER A 231 -5.77 -14.48 18.67
C SER A 231 -4.89 -13.22 18.65
N ILE A 232 -4.27 -12.88 19.78
CA ILE A 232 -3.32 -11.76 19.90
C ILE A 232 -2.17 -11.91 18.90
N MET A 233 -1.56 -13.10 18.83
CA MET A 233 -0.49 -13.39 17.87
C MET A 233 -1.01 -13.44 16.42
N GLY A 234 -2.25 -13.90 16.24
CA GLY A 234 -2.93 -13.90 14.94
C GLY A 234 -3.17 -12.49 14.40
N LEU A 235 -3.54 -11.54 15.27
CA LEU A 235 -3.65 -10.13 14.90
C LEU A 235 -2.32 -9.60 14.37
N TRP A 236 -1.20 -9.82 15.07
CA TRP A 236 0.11 -9.32 14.62
C TRP A 236 0.54 -9.89 13.27
N ASN A 237 0.21 -11.16 12.98
CA ASN A 237 0.45 -11.75 11.66
C ASN A 237 -0.37 -11.01 10.58
N ARG A 238 -1.67 -10.83 10.81
CA ARG A 238 -2.52 -10.09 9.86
C ARG A 238 -2.07 -8.64 9.67
N GLU A 239 -1.68 -7.96 10.75
CA GLU A 239 -1.15 -6.60 10.70
C GLU A 239 0.17 -6.54 9.93
N ALA A 240 1.07 -7.51 10.12
CA ALA A 240 2.32 -7.55 9.37
C ALA A 240 2.09 -7.67 7.86
N LEU A 241 1.11 -8.47 7.44
CA LEU A 241 0.71 -8.55 6.04
C LEU A 241 0.20 -7.19 5.52
N LEU A 242 -0.68 -6.51 6.27
CA LEU A 242 -1.21 -5.20 5.90
C LEU A 242 -0.11 -4.12 5.84
N PHE A 243 0.78 -4.08 6.83
CA PHE A 243 1.89 -3.13 6.89
C PHE A 243 2.90 -3.35 5.78
N LYS A 244 3.18 -4.61 5.40
CA LYS A 244 4.06 -4.94 4.28
C LYS A 244 3.64 -4.24 2.99
N TYR A 245 2.32 -4.18 2.72
CA TYR A 245 1.75 -3.54 1.54
C TYR A 245 1.32 -2.08 1.76
N GLY A 246 1.66 -1.51 2.91
CA GLY A 246 1.51 -0.08 3.17
C GLY A 246 0.13 0.35 3.67
N SER A 247 -0.69 -0.58 4.15
CA SER A 247 -1.95 -0.27 4.80
C SER A 247 -1.72 0.10 6.28
N GLY A 248 -2.65 0.85 6.87
CA GLY A 248 -2.73 1.08 8.31
C GLY A 248 -3.86 0.26 8.93
N THR A 249 -3.73 -0.04 10.22
CA THR A 249 -4.67 -0.90 10.95
C THR A 249 -5.19 -0.21 12.19
N GLY A 250 -6.42 -0.56 12.57
CA GLY A 250 -7.05 -0.14 13.81
C GLY A 250 -7.66 -1.33 14.52
N SER A 251 -7.51 -1.42 15.83
CA SER A 251 -8.16 -2.48 16.61
C SER A 251 -8.63 -1.97 17.97
N ASN A 252 -9.79 -2.47 18.38
CA ASN A 252 -10.30 -2.32 19.74
C ASN A 252 -9.79 -3.48 20.60
N PHE A 253 -9.08 -3.17 21.67
CA PHE A 253 -8.43 -4.13 22.56
C PHE A 253 -9.19 -4.39 23.86
N SER A 254 -10.37 -3.79 24.05
CA SER A 254 -11.17 -3.87 25.29
C SER A 254 -11.62 -5.28 25.66
N ARG A 255 -11.48 -6.25 24.74
CA ARG A 255 -11.77 -7.66 25.02
C ARG A 255 -10.62 -8.38 25.72
N ILE A 256 -9.40 -7.87 25.62
CA ILE A 256 -8.22 -8.48 26.25
C ILE A 256 -8.33 -8.29 27.76
N ARG A 257 -8.04 -9.33 28.53
CA ARG A 257 -8.10 -9.24 29.99
C ARG A 257 -7.01 -8.32 30.56
N GLY A 258 -7.35 -7.61 31.63
CA GLY A 258 -6.46 -6.71 32.35
C GLY A 258 -5.34 -7.41 33.11
N ALA A 259 -4.45 -6.61 33.69
CA ALA A 259 -3.36 -7.09 34.53
C ALA A 259 -3.91 -7.76 35.80
N GLY A 260 -3.35 -8.92 36.17
CA GLY A 260 -3.76 -9.63 37.39
C GLY A 260 -4.98 -10.55 37.25
N GLU A 261 -5.75 -10.45 36.16
CA GLU A 261 -6.90 -11.33 35.92
C GLU A 261 -6.49 -12.81 35.74
N PRO A 262 -7.32 -13.78 36.19
CA PRO A 262 -6.93 -15.19 36.23
C PRO A 262 -6.76 -15.81 34.85
N LEU A 263 -5.83 -16.76 34.73
CA LEU A 263 -5.63 -17.59 33.53
C LEU A 263 -6.15 -19.02 33.74
N SER A 264 -6.62 -19.66 32.67
CA SER A 264 -7.18 -21.02 32.72
C SER A 264 -6.16 -22.09 33.16
N GLY A 265 -4.88 -21.89 32.83
CA GLY A 265 -3.78 -22.77 33.24
C GLY A 265 -3.19 -22.47 34.63
N GLY A 266 -3.78 -21.54 35.39
CA GLY A 266 -3.22 -21.00 36.62
C GLY A 266 -2.32 -19.77 36.40
N GLY A 267 -2.11 -19.00 37.46
CA GLY A 267 -1.41 -17.70 37.39
C GLY A 267 -2.32 -16.55 36.99
N SER A 268 -1.72 -15.41 36.69
CA SER A 268 -2.40 -14.16 36.35
C SER A 268 -1.91 -13.57 35.04
N SER A 269 -2.77 -12.79 34.40
CA SER A 269 -2.49 -12.06 33.18
C SER A 269 -1.41 -11.00 33.38
N SER A 270 -0.56 -10.81 32.36
CA SER A 270 0.40 -9.71 32.27
C SER A 270 -0.24 -8.37 31.88
N GLY A 271 -1.54 -8.36 31.58
CA GLY A 271 -2.31 -7.17 31.21
C GLY A 271 -2.11 -6.71 29.78
N LEU A 272 -3.01 -5.85 29.32
CA LEU A 272 -3.09 -5.36 27.94
C LEU A 272 -1.79 -4.69 27.48
N LEU A 273 -1.22 -3.81 28.32
CA LEU A 273 -0.06 -3.00 27.96
C LEU A 273 1.16 -3.86 27.62
N SER A 274 1.29 -5.06 28.19
CA SER A 274 2.37 -5.99 27.87
C SER A 274 2.33 -6.40 26.38
N PHE A 275 1.14 -6.66 25.85
CA PHE A 275 0.92 -7.00 24.44
C PHE A 275 1.01 -5.78 23.52
N LEU A 276 0.53 -4.62 23.95
CA LEU A 276 0.64 -3.39 23.16
C LEU A 276 2.11 -3.01 22.91
N LYS A 277 3.00 -3.21 23.89
CA LYS A 277 4.45 -3.00 23.72
C LYS A 277 5.05 -3.93 22.66
N ILE A 278 4.59 -5.19 22.58
CA ILE A 278 5.02 -6.11 21.52
C ILE A 278 4.54 -5.61 20.17
N GLY A 279 3.27 -5.22 20.07
CA GLY A 279 2.69 -4.68 18.84
C GLY A 279 3.39 -3.42 18.36
N ASP A 280 3.75 -2.49 19.27
CA ASP A 280 4.49 -1.27 18.95
C ASP A 280 5.89 -1.58 18.38
N ARG A 281 6.63 -2.50 19.01
CA ARG A 281 7.94 -2.94 18.52
C ARG A 281 7.85 -3.66 17.18
N ALA A 282 6.84 -4.52 16.99
CA ALA A 282 6.61 -5.20 15.73
C ALA A 282 6.29 -4.21 14.61
N ALA A 283 5.37 -3.27 14.84
CA ALA A 283 5.03 -2.22 13.87
C ALA A 283 6.25 -1.34 13.54
N GLY A 284 7.05 -0.96 14.55
CA GLY A 284 8.27 -0.17 14.37
C GLY A 284 9.35 -0.86 13.53
N ALA A 285 9.39 -2.20 13.53
CA ALA A 285 10.34 -2.98 12.73
C ALA A 285 9.90 -3.14 11.26
N ILE A 286 8.61 -2.99 10.95
CA ILE A 286 8.07 -3.23 9.62
C ILE A 286 8.03 -1.92 8.81
N LYS A 287 8.68 -1.96 7.65
CA LYS A 287 8.62 -0.92 6.61
C LYS A 287 8.07 -1.53 5.33
N SER A 288 7.16 -0.83 4.66
CA SER A 288 6.49 -1.37 3.48
C SER A 288 7.45 -1.46 2.28
N GLY A 289 7.80 -2.68 1.87
CA GLY A 289 8.13 -3.10 0.49
C GLY A 289 9.02 -2.19 -0.38
N GLY A 290 10.06 -1.55 0.16
CA GLY A 290 10.97 -0.67 -0.61
C GLY A 290 10.58 0.81 -0.66
N THR A 291 9.52 1.19 0.06
CA THR A 291 9.11 2.58 0.29
C THR A 291 9.50 3.05 1.70
N THR A 292 9.56 4.37 1.92
CA THR A 292 9.83 4.95 3.25
C THR A 292 8.62 4.92 4.20
N ARG A 293 7.53 4.23 3.84
CA ARG A 293 6.30 4.20 4.63
C ARG A 293 6.44 3.25 5.82
N ARG A 294 6.30 3.81 7.02
CA ARG A 294 6.23 3.04 8.28
C ARG A 294 4.83 2.50 8.52
N ALA A 295 4.74 1.40 9.26
CA ALA A 295 3.47 0.90 9.79
C ALA A 295 2.75 1.98 10.59
N ALA A 296 1.42 1.99 10.49
CA ALA A 296 0.56 2.90 11.24
C ALA A 296 -0.54 2.09 11.92
N LYS A 297 -0.63 2.21 13.25
CA LYS A 297 -1.56 1.44 14.07
C LYS A 297 -2.38 2.37 14.96
N MET A 298 -3.69 2.16 14.97
CA MET A 298 -4.62 2.73 15.93
C MET A 298 -5.00 1.65 16.95
N VAL A 299 -4.90 2.00 18.23
CA VAL A 299 -5.37 1.17 19.34
C VAL A 299 -6.50 1.95 20.02
N THR A 300 -7.61 1.28 20.31
CA THR A 300 -8.69 1.85 21.12
C THR A 300 -8.98 0.94 22.31
N LEU A 301 -9.38 1.57 23.41
CA LEU A 301 -9.76 0.92 24.65
C LEU A 301 -11.01 1.59 25.20
N ASP A 302 -11.92 0.80 25.75
CA ASP A 302 -13.17 1.26 26.34
C ASP A 302 -12.89 1.78 27.75
N LEU A 303 -13.65 2.78 28.19
CA LEU A 303 -13.37 3.53 29.43
C LEU A 303 -13.47 2.67 30.70
N ASP A 304 -14.20 1.57 30.65
CA ASP A 304 -14.44 0.65 31.75
C ASP A 304 -13.42 -0.51 31.81
N HIS A 305 -12.44 -0.53 30.90
CA HIS A 305 -11.38 -1.54 30.92
C HIS A 305 -10.50 -1.41 32.17
N PRO A 306 -10.12 -2.51 32.86
CA PRO A 306 -9.33 -2.47 34.08
C PRO A 306 -7.98 -1.73 33.93
N ASP A 307 -7.32 -1.86 32.77
CA ASP A 307 -6.03 -1.21 32.48
C ASP A 307 -6.18 0.22 31.89
N ILE A 308 -7.34 0.87 31.99
CA ILE A 308 -7.61 2.15 31.31
C ILE A 308 -6.70 3.30 31.77
N GLU A 309 -6.44 3.41 33.08
CA GLU A 309 -5.59 4.48 33.63
C GLU A 309 -4.15 4.32 33.11
N GLU A 310 -3.60 3.10 33.17
CA GLU A 310 -2.28 2.80 32.63
C GLU A 310 -2.20 3.07 31.12
N TYR A 311 -3.27 2.75 30.38
CA TYR A 311 -3.34 2.98 28.93
C TYR A 311 -3.29 4.48 28.59
N ILE A 312 -3.99 5.32 29.35
CA ILE A 312 -4.00 6.79 29.17
C ILE A 312 -2.60 7.36 29.43
N ASP A 313 -1.94 6.91 30.49
CA ASP A 313 -0.63 7.43 30.91
C ASP A 313 0.55 6.85 30.11
N TRP A 314 0.32 5.77 29.34
CA TRP A 314 1.39 5.02 28.68
C TRP A 314 2.31 5.89 27.82
N LYS A 315 1.76 6.76 26.96
CA LYS A 315 2.59 7.58 26.05
C LYS A 315 3.46 8.59 26.81
N SER A 316 2.90 9.28 27.80
CA SER A 316 3.65 10.23 28.63
C SER A 316 4.81 9.54 29.34
N SER A 317 4.56 8.34 29.89
CA SER A 317 5.60 7.56 30.57
C SER A 317 6.75 7.12 29.64
N GLU A 318 6.51 6.89 28.35
CA GLU A 318 7.56 6.59 27.39
C GLU A 318 8.37 7.84 27.02
N GLU A 319 7.74 9.01 26.92
CA GLU A 319 8.42 10.29 26.65
C GLU A 319 9.35 10.70 27.81
N GLU A 320 8.96 10.43 29.06
CA GLU A 320 9.81 10.64 30.23
C GLU A 320 11.08 9.77 30.20
N LYS A 321 10.97 8.52 29.73
CA LYS A 321 12.12 7.61 29.56
C LYS A 321 13.09 8.15 28.52
N VAL A 322 12.58 8.62 27.38
CA VAL A 322 13.41 9.23 26.33
C VAL A 322 14.12 10.48 26.86
N SER A 323 13.39 11.34 27.56
CA SER A 323 13.95 12.55 28.18
C SER A 323 15.07 12.22 29.16
N SER A 324 14.86 11.21 30.01
CA SER A 324 15.85 10.72 30.97
C SER A 324 17.11 10.17 30.27
N LEU A 325 16.94 9.43 29.16
CA LEU A 325 18.06 8.92 28.37
C LEU A 325 18.87 10.03 27.71
N VAL A 326 18.21 11.05 27.15
CA VAL A 326 18.89 12.19 26.52
C VAL A 326 19.70 12.97 27.55
N ILE A 327 19.11 13.28 28.71
CA ILE A 327 19.80 13.99 29.80
C ILE A 327 21.00 13.16 30.29
N GLY A 328 20.79 11.86 30.56
CA GLY A 328 21.86 10.97 30.99
C GLY A 328 23.01 10.89 29.98
N SER A 329 22.69 10.75 28.69
CA SER A 329 23.70 10.73 27.61
C SER A 329 24.52 12.02 27.54
N ASN A 330 23.88 13.17 27.68
CA ASN A 330 24.58 14.47 27.68
C ASN A 330 25.53 14.60 28.88
N ILE A 331 25.12 14.14 30.06
CA ILE A 331 25.96 14.13 31.27
C ILE A 331 27.16 13.20 31.07
N LEU A 332 26.93 11.98 30.60
CA LEU A 332 27.99 11.00 30.34
C LEU A 332 28.99 11.53 29.30
N GLN A 333 28.51 12.11 28.19
CA GLN A 333 29.37 12.69 27.16
C GLN A 333 30.24 13.82 27.72
N LYS A 334 29.68 14.71 28.54
CA LYS A 334 30.42 15.78 29.19
C LYS A 334 31.57 15.22 30.04
N HIS A 335 31.29 14.23 30.89
CA HIS A 335 32.31 13.63 31.76
C HIS A 335 33.35 12.81 30.97
N ALA A 336 32.92 12.10 29.93
CA ALA A 336 33.82 11.37 29.04
C ALA A 336 34.79 12.32 28.33
N ASN A 337 34.30 13.45 27.79
CA ASN A 337 35.15 14.46 27.16
C ASN A 337 36.18 15.02 28.15
N SER A 338 35.75 15.39 29.38
CA SER A 338 36.68 15.88 30.40
C SER A 338 37.75 14.85 30.80
N LEU A 339 37.39 13.57 30.88
CA LEU A 339 38.35 12.49 31.16
C LEU A 339 39.36 12.35 30.01
N MET A 340 38.87 12.35 28.77
CA MET A 340 39.70 12.23 27.59
C MET A 340 40.65 13.42 27.42
N GLU A 341 40.17 14.65 27.65
CA GLU A 341 41.00 15.85 27.70
C GLU A 341 42.14 15.70 28.72
N ALA A 342 41.82 15.27 29.95
CA ALA A 342 42.83 15.04 30.98
C ALA A 342 43.85 13.93 30.64
N ILE A 343 43.43 12.90 29.90
CA ILE A 343 44.33 11.84 29.42
C ILE A 343 45.27 12.36 28.33
N TRP A 344 44.77 13.20 27.41
CA TRP A 344 45.57 13.74 26.30
C TRP A 344 46.46 14.93 26.66
N GLU A 345 46.23 15.57 27.81
CA GLU A 345 47.11 16.62 28.36
C GLU A 345 48.38 16.06 29.04
N HIS A 346 48.47 14.74 29.25
CA HIS A 346 49.63 14.02 29.80
C HIS A 346 50.27 13.12 28.74
#